data_AF-A0A2M9J8G2-F1
#
_entry.id   AF-A0A2M9J8G2-F1
#
_cell.length_a   1.000
_cell.length_b   1.000
_cell.length_c   1.000
_cell.angle_alpha   90.00
_cell.angle_beta   90.00
_cell.angle_gamma   90.00
#
_symmetry.space_group_name_H-M   'P 1'
#
loop_
_entity.id
_entity.type
_entity.pdbx_description
1 polymer ?
#
loop_
_entity_poly.entity_id
_entity_poly.type
_entity_poly.pdbx_seq_one_letter_code
_entity_poly.pdbx_strand_id
1 'polypeptide(L)' 'MTTPAKYPQPPVELAGAVEAFLYDCAPADGCGVCTALIAELEAAKRTKKWSKAYEAAAEVRNHAGHATQAGKAS' A
#
# COMPACT_ATOMS: atom_id res chain seq x y z
N MET A 1 20.35 25.12 20.33
CA MET A 1 19.41 25.11 19.20
C MET A 1 20.17 24.62 17.97
N THR A 2 19.69 23.56 17.32
CA THR A 2 20.31 22.99 16.14
C THR A 2 19.82 23.73 14.89
N THR A 3 20.73 24.11 14.01
CA THR A 3 20.40 24.70 12.71
C THR A 3 19.66 23.67 11.85
N PRO A 4 18.47 23.98 11.29
CA PRO A 4 17.76 23.02 10.45
C PRO A 4 18.56 22.71 9.18
N ALA A 5 18.59 21.44 8.81
CA ALA A 5 19.19 21.01 7.55
C ALA A 5 18.43 21.64 6.38
N LYS A 6 19.17 22.32 5.48
CA LYS A 6 18.66 22.80 4.20
C LYS A 6 19.08 21.80 3.12
N TYR A 7 18.11 21.17 2.49
CA TYR A 7 18.36 20.32 1.33
C TYR A 7 18.54 21.20 0.09
N PRO A 8 19.54 20.92 -0.76
CA PRO A 8 19.82 21.72 -1.96
C PRO A 8 18.83 21.44 -3.10
N GLN A 9 18.04 20.38 -2.99
CA GLN A 9 17.05 19.95 -3.98
C GLN A 9 15.69 20.57 -3.65
N PRO A 10 14.87 20.96 -4.65
CA PRO A 10 13.45 21.22 -4.40
C PRO A 10 12.75 19.93 -3.97
N PRO A 11 11.65 20.01 -3.20
CA PRO A 11 10.80 18.86 -2.91
C PRO A 11 10.35 18.17 -4.19
N VAL A 12 10.38 16.84 -4.19
CA VAL A 12 9.79 16.03 -5.25
C VAL A 12 8.39 15.61 -4.84
N GLU A 13 7.41 15.88 -5.70
CA GLU A 13 6.04 15.41 -5.49
C GLU A 13 5.96 13.93 -5.86
N LEU A 14 5.57 13.09 -4.89
CA LEU A 14 5.37 11.64 -5.07
C LEU A 14 3.97 11.35 -5.61
N ALA A 15 3.54 12.07 -6.64
CA ALA A 15 2.18 12.01 -7.16
C ALA A 15 1.79 10.58 -7.54
N GLY A 16 0.81 10.00 -6.84
CA GLY A 16 0.31 8.64 -7.09
C GLY A 16 1.21 7.53 -6.56
N ALA A 17 2.47 7.79 -6.20
CA ALA A 17 3.38 6.78 -5.70
C ALA A 17 3.00 6.33 -4.28
N VAL A 18 2.47 7.25 -3.47
CA VAL A 18 1.96 6.94 -2.13
C VAL A 18 0.71 6.07 -2.24
N GLU A 19 -0.23 6.44 -3.12
CA GLU A 19 -1.46 5.70 -3.36
C GLU A 19 -1.19 4.31 -3.93
N ALA A 20 -0.24 4.19 -4.87
CA ALA A 20 0.20 2.91 -5.41
C ALA A 20 0.76 2.03 -4.29
N PHE A 21 1.70 2.54 -3.49
CA PHE A 21 2.24 1.79 -2.36
C PHE A 21 1.17 1.35 -1.34
N LEU A 22 0.18 2.21 -1.10
CA LEU A 22 -0.86 1.97 -0.09
C LEU A 22 -2.00 1.07 -0.55
N TYR A 23 -2.33 1.05 -1.84
CA TYR A 23 -3.56 0.40 -2.32
C TYR A 23 -3.34 -0.54 -3.51
N ASP A 24 -2.17 -0.54 -4.15
CA ASP A 24 -1.85 -1.46 -5.25
C ASP A 24 -1.25 -2.77 -4.71
N CYS A 25 -2.05 -3.51 -3.95
CA CYS A 25 -1.67 -4.79 -3.37
C CYS A 25 -2.04 -5.93 -4.32
N ALA A 26 -1.15 -6.93 -4.46
CA ALA A 26 -1.42 -8.15 -5.21
C ALA A 26 -1.61 -9.34 -4.24
N PRO A 27 -2.55 -10.26 -4.53
CA PRO A 27 -2.67 -11.46 -3.75
C PRO A 27 -1.47 -12.38 -4.01
N ALA A 28 -0.97 -13.03 -2.96
CA ALA A 28 0.03 -14.07 -3.13
C ALA A 28 -0.60 -15.32 -3.79
N ASP A 29 0.16 -15.99 -4.65
CA ASP A 29 -0.31 -17.16 -5.39
C ASP A 29 -0.81 -18.26 -4.44
N GLY A 30 -2.04 -18.72 -4.66
CA GLY A 30 -2.69 -19.76 -3.86
C GLY A 30 -3.13 -19.32 -2.46
N CYS A 31 -2.97 -18.05 -2.09
CA CYS A 31 -3.41 -17.56 -0.78
C CYS A 31 -4.87 -17.06 -0.81
N GLY A 32 -5.76 -17.86 -0.25
CA GLY A 32 -7.19 -17.51 -0.12
C GLY A 32 -7.43 -16.25 0.73
N VAL A 33 -6.63 -16.03 1.76
CA VAL A 33 -6.72 -14.84 2.63
C VAL A 33 -6.40 -13.58 1.85
N CYS A 34 -5.27 -13.56 1.12
CA CYS A 34 -4.91 -12.40 0.30
C CYS A 34 -5.97 -12.15 -0.79
N THR A 35 -6.50 -13.22 -1.40
CA THR A 35 -7.56 -13.09 -2.41
C THR A 35 -8.83 -12.43 -1.83
N ALA A 36 -9.24 -12.84 -0.63
CA ALA A 36 -10.39 -12.25 0.06
C ALA A 36 -10.16 -10.78 0.41
N LEU A 37 -9.00 -10.45 0.98
CA LEU A 37 -8.65 -9.09 1.37
C LEU A 37 -8.56 -8.13 0.17
N ILE A 38 -8.08 -8.59 -0.98
CA ILE A 38 -8.10 -7.80 -2.23
C ILE A 38 -9.53 -7.53 -2.69
N ALA A 39 -10.43 -8.51 -2.59
CA ALA A 39 -11.84 -8.29 -2.90
C ALA A 39 -12.50 -7.26 -1.96
N GLU A 40 -12.17 -7.31 -0.66
CA GLU A 40 -12.62 -6.34 0.33
C GLU A 40 -12.07 -4.94 0.08
N LEU A 41 -10.78 -4.83 -0.27
CA LEU A 41 -10.14 -3.58 -0.66
C LEU A 41 -10.86 -2.93 -1.85
N GLU A 42 -11.14 -3.69 -2.91
CA GLU A 42 -11.85 -3.18 -4.08
C GLU A 42 -13.30 -2.79 -3.76
N ALA A 43 -13.99 -3.55 -2.90
CA ALA A 43 -15.32 -3.17 -2.41
C ALA A 43 -15.29 -1.87 -1.57
N ALA A 44 -14.28 -1.71 -0.72
CA ALA A 44 -14.09 -0.52 0.11
C ALA A 44 -13.78 0.71 -0.75
N LYS A 45 -12.91 0.58 -1.77
CA LYS A 45 -12.62 1.64 -2.75
C LYS A 45 -13.88 2.08 -3.50
N ARG A 46 -14.67 1.14 -4.02
CA ARG A 46 -15.93 1.44 -4.73
C ARG A 46 -16.95 2.16 -3.84
N THR A 47 -16.99 1.84 -2.55
CA THR A 47 -17.88 2.49 -1.58
C THR A 47 -17.26 3.69 -0.87
N LYS A 48 -16.06 4.13 -1.27
CA LYS A 48 -15.30 5.26 -0.69
C LYS A 48 -15.07 5.11 0.83
N LYS A 49 -14.99 3.88 1.33
CA LYS A 49 -14.69 3.55 2.73
C LYS A 49 -13.17 3.47 2.91
N TRP A 50 -12.49 4.62 2.84
CA TRP A 50 -11.02 4.68 2.76
C TRP A 50 -10.29 4.08 3.97
N SER A 51 -10.85 4.17 5.17
CA SER A 51 -10.28 3.49 6.36
C SER A 51 -10.27 1.98 6.18
N LYS A 52 -11.36 1.39 5.71
CA LYS A 52 -11.45 -0.06 5.44
C LYS A 52 -10.54 -0.49 4.29
N ALA A 53 -10.44 0.34 3.26
CA ALA A 53 -9.50 0.09 2.17
C ALA A 53 -8.06 0.05 2.70
N TYR A 54 -7.70 1.00 3.57
CA TYR A 54 -6.37 1.02 4.18
C TYR A 54 -6.11 -0.20 5.06
N GLU A 55 -7.06 -0.60 5.90
CA GLU A 55 -6.95 -1.78 6.77
C GLU A 55 -6.73 -3.07 5.95
N ALA A 56 -7.58 -3.31 4.95
CA ALA A 56 -7.46 -4.49 4.08
C ALA A 56 -6.10 -4.52 3.35
N ALA A 57 -5.66 -3.38 2.80
CA ALA A 57 -4.36 -3.30 2.12
C ALA A 57 -3.18 -3.48 3.10
N ALA A 58 -3.28 -2.93 4.31
CA ALA A 58 -2.27 -3.13 5.35
C ALA A 58 -2.17 -4.58 5.78
N GLU A 59 -3.30 -5.29 5.87
CA GLU A 59 -3.32 -6.71 6.20
C GLU A 59 -2.67 -7.55 5.09
N VAL A 60 -2.93 -7.25 3.81
CA VAL A 60 -2.24 -7.91 2.68
C VAL A 60 -0.73 -7.67 2.73
N ARG A 61 -0.27 -6.43 2.96
CA ARG A 61 1.17 -6.09 3.02
C ARG A 61 1.89 -6.76 4.19
N ASN A 62 1.23 -6.86 5.34
CA ASN A 62 1.83 -7.38 6.57
C ASN A 62 1.53 -8.87 6.79
N HIS A 63 0.88 -9.54 5.85
CA HIS A 63 0.52 -10.94 5.99
C HIS A 63 1.79 -11.81 6.10
N ALA A 64 2.03 -12.35 7.30
CA ALA A 64 3.24 -13.06 7.67
C ALA A 64 3.56 -14.30 6.78
N GLY A 65 2.58 -14.85 6.05
CA GLY A 65 2.79 -15.94 5.10
C GLY A 65 3.56 -15.56 3.84
N HIS A 66 3.66 -14.26 3.51
CA HIS A 66 4.21 -13.77 2.25
C HIS A 66 5.04 -12.49 2.41
N ALA A 67 5.68 -12.31 3.58
CA ALA A 67 6.44 -11.12 3.95
C ALA A 67 7.72 -10.91 3.11
N THR A 68 7.58 -10.77 1.79
CA THR A 68 8.59 -10.40 0.80
C THR A 68 7.91 -10.22 -0.58
N GLN A 69 7.03 -9.24 -0.78
CA GLN A 69 6.65 -8.77 -2.13
C GLN A 69 6.52 -7.25 -2.23
N ALA A 70 7.22 -6.49 -1.39
CA ALA A 70 7.48 -5.08 -1.66
C ALA A 70 8.49 -4.97 -2.82
N GLY A 71 7.98 -4.90 -4.05
CA GLY A 71 8.78 -4.54 -5.22
C GLY A 71 8.82 -5.59 -6.33
N LYS A 72 7.74 -5.70 -7.11
CA LYS A 72 7.83 -6.15 -8.51
C LYS A 72 6.91 -5.29 -9.37
N ALA A 73 7.33 -4.05 -9.61
CA ALA A 73 7.00 -3.37 -10.86
C ALA A 73 7.81 -4.08 -11.96
N SER A 74 7.13 -4.68 -12.94
CA SER A 74 7.72 -5.16 -14.20
C SER A 74 7.18 -4.30 -15.34
#